data_AF-A0AA43FF19-F1
#
_entry.id   AF-A0AA43FF19-F1
#
_cell.length_a   1.000
_cell.length_b   1.000
_cell.length_c   1.000
_cell.angle_alpha   90.00
_cell.angle_beta   90.00
_cell.angle_gamma   90.00
#
_symmetry.space_group_name_H-M   'P 1'
#
loop_
_entity.id
_entity.type
_entity.pdbx_description
1 polymer ?
#
loop_
_entity_poly.entity_id
_entity_poly.type
_entity_poly.pdbx_seq_one_letter_code
_entity_poly.pdbx_strand_id
1 'polypeptide(L)'
;MSKVLAIARVNLLRFLRDRSTVFFVFVLPIGIVMLIGAQFGGDFSPQLGLANGGGTVADDIVARLEAEGSIKLVQYESEEDLLIAVERGQLSAGGP
;
A
#
# COMPACT_ATOMS: atom_id res chain seq x y z
N MET A 1 36.45 -27.67 -13.60
CA MET A 1 35.31 -27.14 -12.81
C MET A 1 35.68 -26.54 -11.44
N SER A 2 36.48 -27.21 -10.59
CA SER A 2 36.74 -26.77 -9.19
C SER A 2 37.33 -25.35 -9.02
N LYS A 3 38.26 -24.93 -9.88
CA LYS A 3 38.91 -23.61 -9.78
C LYS A 3 37.94 -22.43 -9.91
N VAL A 4 36.95 -22.53 -10.80
CA VAL A 4 35.93 -21.48 -11.00
C VAL A 4 35.06 -21.34 -9.76
N LEU A 5 34.63 -22.47 -9.18
CA LEU A 5 33.85 -22.48 -7.93
C LEU A 5 34.64 -21.89 -6.76
N ALA A 6 35.94 -22.21 -6.67
CA ALA A 6 36.81 -21.68 -5.64
C ALA A 6 36.94 -20.15 -5.74
N ILE A 7 37.13 -19.63 -6.95
CA ILE A 7 37.21 -18.18 -7.21
C ILE A 7 35.87 -17.50 -6.88
N ALA A 8 34.76 -18.08 -7.31
CA ALA A 8 33.43 -17.55 -7.03
C ALA A 8 33.15 -17.50 -5.51
N ARG A 9 33.49 -18.58 -4.78
CA ARG A 9 33.31 -18.66 -3.33
C ARG A 9 34.12 -17.61 -2.58
N VAL A 10 35.40 -17.45 -2.93
CA VAL A 10 36.28 -16.46 -2.30
C VAL A 10 35.76 -15.04 -2.54
N ASN A 11 35.36 -14.72 -3.76
CA ASN A 11 34.82 -13.40 -4.08
C ASN A 11 33.48 -13.13 -3.38
N LEU A 12 32.59 -14.11 -3.30
CA LEU A 12 31.30 -13.96 -2.61
C LEU A 12 31.50 -13.75 -1.10
N LEU A 13 32.36 -14.54 -0.46
CA LEU A 13 32.67 -14.36 0.96
C LEU A 13 33.35 -13.01 1.23
N ARG A 14 34.23 -12.56 0.32
CA ARG A 14 34.84 -11.23 0.41
C ARG A 14 33.81 -10.12 0.28
N PHE A 15 32.88 -10.24 -0.68
CA PHE A 15 31.79 -9.30 -0.90
C PHE A 15 30.87 -9.19 0.32
N LEU A 16 30.51 -10.33 0.91
CA LEU A 16 29.67 -10.36 2.11
C LEU A 16 30.40 -9.90 3.38
N ARG A 17 31.74 -9.98 3.41
CA ARG A 17 32.54 -9.47 4.54
C ARG A 17 32.85 -7.97 4.44
N ASP A 18 32.68 -7.38 3.26
CA ASP A 18 32.76 -5.93 3.09
C ASP A 18 31.45 -5.29 3.56
N ARG A 19 31.51 -4.73 4.78
CA ARG A 19 30.38 -4.06 5.43
C ARG A 19 29.76 -2.95 4.57
N SER A 20 30.57 -2.23 3.80
CA SER A 20 30.08 -1.13 2.95
C SER A 20 29.30 -1.71 1.78
N THR A 21 29.85 -2.74 1.13
CA THR A 21 29.20 -3.40 0.00
C THR A 21 27.87 -4.02 0.40
N VAL A 22 27.81 -4.75 1.52
CA VAL A 22 26.55 -5.35 2.01
C VAL A 22 25.53 -4.27 2.36
N PHE A 23 25.96 -3.16 2.97
CA PHE A 23 25.08 -2.05 3.30
C PHE A 23 24.43 -1.47 2.04
N PHE A 24 25.21 -1.15 1.01
CA PHE A 24 24.68 -0.54 -0.21
C PHE A 24 23.80 -1.48 -1.05
N VAL A 25 24.11 -2.78 -1.08
CA VAL A 25 23.41 -3.74 -1.95
C VAL A 25 22.15 -4.30 -1.29
N PHE A 26 22.12 -4.40 0.04
CA PHE A 26 20.98 -4.98 0.75
C PHE A 26 20.28 -3.97 1.65
N VAL A 27 21.02 -3.35 2.57
CA VAL A 27 20.43 -2.53 3.63
C VAL A 27 19.78 -1.27 3.07
N LEU A 28 20.47 -0.56 2.19
CA LEU A 28 19.98 0.69 1.61
C LEU A 28 18.73 0.48 0.72
N PRO A 29 18.69 -0.51 -0.21
CA PRO A 29 17.49 -0.82 -0.97
C PRO A 29 16.31 -1.24 -0.09
N ILE A 30 16.53 -2.12 0.89
CA ILE A 30 15.49 -2.52 1.84
C ILE A 30 15.00 -1.30 2.64
N GLY A 31 15.92 -0.44 3.09
CA GLY A 31 15.60 0.80 3.79
C GLY A 31 14.76 1.76 2.94
N ILE A 32 15.06 1.90 1.65
CA ILE A 32 14.26 2.71 0.72
C ILE A 32 12.87 2.10 0.55
N VAL A 33 12.76 0.79 0.32
CA VAL A 33 11.44 0.12 0.21
C VAL A 33 10.64 0.28 1.50
N MET A 34 11.27 0.16 2.67
CA MET A 34 10.62 0.39 3.95
C MET A 34 10.22 1.85 4.15
N LEU A 35 11.04 2.80 3.73
CA LEU A 35 10.72 4.24 3.81
C LEU A 35 9.55 4.59 2.89
N ILE A 36 9.56 4.09 1.65
CA ILE A 36 8.44 4.20 0.71
C ILE A 36 7.20 3.57 1.34
N GLY A 37 7.31 2.31 1.78
CA GLY A 37 6.22 1.59 2.43
C GLY A 37 5.66 2.31 3.66
N ALA A 38 6.50 2.97 4.46
CA ALA A 38 6.06 3.75 5.61
C ALA A 38 5.35 5.05 5.20
N GLN A 39 5.78 5.71 4.12
CA GLN A 39 5.09 6.88 3.57
C GLN A 39 3.70 6.54 3.02
N PHE A 40 3.50 5.33 2.50
CA PHE A 40 2.24 4.88 1.88
C PHE A 40 1.41 3.93 2.76
N GLY A 41 1.99 3.37 3.82
CA GLY A 41 1.43 2.23 4.56
C GLY A 41 0.68 2.60 5.85
N GLY A 42 0.60 3.89 6.18
CA GLY A 42 -0.04 4.36 7.41
C GLY A 42 -1.56 4.21 7.45
N ASP A 43 -2.22 4.00 6.29
CA ASP A 43 -3.69 3.92 6.23
C ASP A 43 -4.14 3.05 5.04
N PHE A 44 -3.82 1.75 5.06
CA PHE A 44 -4.38 0.76 4.12
C PHE A 44 -5.82 0.35 4.50
N SER A 45 -6.57 1.23 5.17
CA SER A 45 -8.02 1.04 5.30
C SER A 45 -8.62 1.36 3.93
N PRO A 46 -9.29 0.41 3.25
CA PRO A 46 -9.97 0.70 2.00
C PRO A 46 -10.92 1.88 2.25
N GLN A 47 -10.77 2.96 1.49
CA GLN A 47 -11.67 4.11 1.58
C GLN A 47 -12.83 3.87 0.60
N LEU A 48 -14.04 3.85 1.13
CA LEU A 48 -15.28 3.75 0.36
C LEU A 48 -15.98 5.10 0.38
N GLY A 49 -16.24 5.64 -0.81
CA GLY A 49 -17.02 6.85 -0.96
C GLY A 49 -18.52 6.55 -1.03
N LEU A 50 -19.32 7.41 -0.42
CA LEU A 50 -20.78 7.39 -0.51
C LEU A 50 -21.26 8.72 -1.12
N ALA A 51 -22.10 8.66 -2.13
CA ALA A 51 -22.81 9.84 -2.62
C ALA A 51 -24.16 9.98 -1.91
N ASN A 52 -24.59 11.23 -1.62
CA ASN A 52 -25.92 11.45 -1.04
C ASN A 52 -27.03 11.01 -2.01
N GLY A 53 -27.97 10.16 -1.54
CA GLY A 53 -29.14 9.77 -2.34
C GLY A 53 -29.65 8.34 -2.12
N GLY A 54 -28.91 7.51 -1.39
CA GLY A 54 -29.32 6.16 -1.04
C GLY A 54 -30.60 6.12 -0.19
N GLY A 55 -31.58 5.32 -0.62
CA GLY A 55 -32.79 5.07 0.18
C GLY A 55 -32.51 4.26 1.46
N THR A 56 -33.55 3.89 2.19
CA THR A 56 -33.45 3.19 3.50
C THR A 56 -32.58 1.92 3.52
N VAL A 57 -32.40 1.25 2.38
CA VAL A 57 -31.52 0.08 2.26
C VAL A 57 -30.04 0.49 2.27
N ALA A 58 -29.69 1.61 1.63
CA ALA A 58 -28.34 2.13 1.64
C ALA A 58 -27.94 2.54 3.06
N ASP A 59 -28.85 3.20 3.79
CA ASP A 59 -28.62 3.59 5.19
C ASP A 59 -28.31 2.38 6.10
N ASP A 60 -29.02 1.25 5.92
CA ASP A 60 -28.78 0.04 6.71
C ASP A 60 -27.44 -0.63 6.36
N ILE A 61 -27.00 -0.55 5.11
CA ILE A 61 -25.67 -1.03 4.68
C ILE A 61 -24.58 -0.14 5.29
N VAL A 62 -24.74 1.18 5.24
CA VAL A 62 -23.79 2.15 5.83
C VAL A 62 -23.66 1.92 7.32
N ALA A 63 -24.77 1.78 8.05
CA ALA A 63 -24.76 1.54 9.49
C ALA A 63 -24.00 0.25 9.88
N ARG A 64 -24.13 -0.81 9.07
CA ARG A 64 -23.40 -2.07 9.29
C ARG A 64 -21.90 -1.93 9.01
N LEU A 65 -21.53 -1.21 7.95
CA LEU A 65 -20.13 -0.95 7.59
C LEU A 65 -19.43 -0.07 8.64
N GLU A 66 -20.12 0.95 9.17
CA GLU A 66 -19.62 1.78 10.27
C GLU A 66 -19.41 0.96 11.56
N ALA A 67 -20.34 0.05 11.87
CA ALA A 67 -20.25 -0.80 13.05
C ALA A 67 -19.08 -1.80 13.00
N GLU A 68 -18.68 -2.26 11.81
CA GLU A 68 -17.57 -3.19 11.62
C GLU A 68 -16.19 -2.49 11.70
N GLY A 69 -16.12 -1.18 11.40
CA GLY A 69 -14.94 -0.33 11.61
C GLY A 69 -13.70 -0.68 10.78
N SER A 70 -13.81 -1.63 9.85
CA SER A 70 -12.70 -2.08 8.99
C SER A 70 -12.52 -1.22 7.73
N ILE A 71 -13.46 -0.31 7.48
CA ILE A 71 -13.55 0.50 6.26
C ILE A 71 -13.79 1.95 6.68
N LYS A 72 -13.10 2.88 6.03
CA LYS A 72 -13.26 4.31 6.26
C LYS A 72 -14.24 4.87 5.22
N LEU A 73 -15.38 5.34 5.70
CA LEU A 73 -16.42 5.92 4.86
C LEU A 73 -16.18 7.41 4.68
N VAL A 74 -16.29 7.89 3.44
CA VAL A 74 -16.15 9.31 3.09
C VAL A 74 -17.40 9.75 2.32
N GLN A 75 -18.09 10.77 2.84
CA GLN A 75 -19.30 11.30 2.22
C GLN A 75 -18.94 12.35 1.14
N TYR A 76 -19.59 12.26 -0.01
CA TYR A 76 -19.48 13.20 -1.12
C TYR A 76 -20.82 13.86 -1.39
N GLU A 77 -20.79 15.16 -1.73
CA GLU A 77 -22.00 15.94 -2.00
C GLU A 77 -22.71 15.50 -3.29
N SER A 78 -21.96 15.00 -4.27
CA SER A 78 -22.50 14.55 -5.55
C SER A 78 -21.85 13.24 -6.03
N GLU A 79 -22.58 12.51 -6.87
CA GLU A 79 -22.07 11.31 -7.55
C GLU A 79 -20.93 11.65 -8.53
N GLU A 80 -20.94 12.86 -9.11
CA GLU A 80 -19.86 13.35 -9.98
C GLU A 80 -18.54 13.54 -9.21
N ASP A 81 -18.59 14.13 -8.01
CA ASP A 81 -17.40 14.31 -7.17
C ASP A 81 -16.83 12.97 -6.68
N LEU A 82 -17.72 12.03 -6.36
CA LEU A 82 -17.38 10.66 -6.01
C LEU A 82 -16.66 9.97 -7.18
N LEU A 83 -17.20 10.08 -8.39
CA LEU A 83 -16.63 9.46 -9.60
C LEU A 83 -15.21 9.98 -9.87
N ILE A 84 -15.01 11.31 -9.78
CA ILE A 84 -13.70 11.95 -9.96
C ILE A 84 -12.68 11.43 -8.92
N ALA A 85 -13.11 11.21 -7.68
CA ALA A 85 -12.24 10.71 -6.62
C ALA A 85 -11.81 9.25 -6.85
N VAL A 86 -12.71 8.41 -7.37
CA VAL A 86 -12.38 7.03 -7.79
C VAL A 86 -11.40 7.04 -8.96
N GLU A 87 -11.65 7.85 -9.99
CA GLU A 87 -10.78 7.94 -11.19
C GLU A 87 -9.36 8.40 -10.84
N ARG A 88 -9.20 9.24 -9.83
CA ARG A 88 -7.90 9.73 -9.35
C ARG A 88 -7.20 8.76 -8.40
N GLY A 89 -7.80 7.61 -8.10
CA GLY A 89 -7.27 6.62 -7.16
C GLY A 89 -7.26 7.10 -5.72
N GLN A 90 -8.10 8.09 -5.38
CA GLN A 90 -8.24 8.60 -4.01
C GLN A 90 -9.15 7.70 -3.17
N LEU A 91 -10.07 6.99 -3.83
CA LEU A 91 -10.96 5.99 -3.22
C LEU A 91 -10.74 4.62 -3.85
N SER A 92 -11.03 3.56 -3.10
CA SER A 92 -10.99 2.19 -3.63
C SER A 92 -12.25 1.83 -4.42
N ALA A 93 -13.40 2.38 -4.02
CA ALA A 93 -14.70 2.21 -4.69
C ALA A 93 -15.68 3.32 -4.23
N GLY A 94 -16.77 3.50 -4.99
CA GLY A 94 -17.85 4.42 -4.63
C GLY A 94 -19.22 3.93 -5.09
N GLY A 95 -20.26 4.28 -4.34
CA GLY A 95 -21.66 4.00 -4.69
C GLY A 95 -22.64 5.07 -4.14
N PRO A 96 -23.89 5.06 -4.62
CA PRO A 96 -24.97 5.92 -4.12
C PRO A 96 -25.56 5.48 -2.77
#